data_AF-A0A3S1HIU2-F1
#
_entry.id   AF-A0A3S1HIU2-F1
#
_cell.length_a   1.000
_cell.length_b   1.000
_cell.length_c   1.000
_cell.angle_alpha   90.00
_cell.angle_beta   90.00
_cell.angle_gamma   90.00
#
_symmetry.space_group_name_H-M   'P 1'
#
loop_
_entity.id
_entity.type
_entity.pdbx_description
1 polymer ?
#
loop_
_entity_poly.entity_id
_entity_poly.type
_entity_poly.pdbx_seq_one_letter_code
_entity_poly.pdbx_strand_id
1 'polypeptide(L)'
;NAATGASAFVKLGARRYLVISIAMAAARLTVEGGIVGNAAVAVGSCSVVAKRLLGVEAALRGLPVDHALATAIQSAPMVELSPIGDVRGSAEYRLDAAREIVVRAVLDAAGHMPTARVAAA
;
A
#
# COMPACT_ATOMS: atom_id res chain seq x y z
N ASN A 1 14.90 -12.65 0.38
CA ASN A 1 15.50 -12.31 -0.93
C ASN A 1 14.54 -11.37 -1.68
N ALA A 2 15.02 -10.25 -2.24
CA ALA A 2 14.23 -9.29 -3.02
C ALA A 2 13.83 -9.79 -4.43
N ALA A 3 14.43 -10.88 -4.91
CA ALA A 3 14.19 -11.45 -6.23
C ALA A 3 12.98 -12.42 -6.32
N THR A 4 12.29 -12.72 -5.22
CA THR A 4 11.24 -13.76 -5.18
C THR A 4 9.84 -13.25 -4.83
N GLY A 5 8.76 -13.87 -5.33
CA GLY A 5 7.40 -13.46 -5.00
C GLY A 5 6.80 -12.43 -5.97
N ALA A 6 5.60 -11.96 -5.67
CA ALA A 6 4.81 -11.08 -6.53
C ALA A 6 4.78 -9.65 -5.96
N SER A 7 4.62 -8.67 -6.85
CA SER A 7 4.58 -7.26 -6.49
C SER A 7 3.51 -6.51 -7.24
N ALA A 8 2.98 -5.48 -6.60
CA ALA A 8 2.05 -4.56 -7.23
C ALA A 8 2.38 -3.11 -6.82
N PHE A 9 1.92 -2.18 -7.66
CA PHE A 9 2.09 -0.75 -7.46
C PHE A 9 0.78 -0.03 -7.74
N VAL A 10 0.38 0.84 -6.81
CA VAL A 10 -0.85 1.63 -6.90
C VAL A 10 -0.48 3.10 -6.77
N LYS A 11 -0.96 3.91 -7.72
CA LYS A 11 -0.80 5.37 -7.71
C LYS A 11 -2.18 6.04 -7.66
N LEU A 12 -2.33 6.97 -6.72
CA LEU A 12 -3.47 7.88 -6.64
C LEU A 12 -3.03 9.27 -7.11
N GLY A 13 -3.80 9.87 -8.01
CA GLY A 13 -3.62 11.26 -8.43
C GLY A 13 -4.98 11.91 -8.69
N ALA A 14 -5.00 13.22 -8.95
CA ALA A 14 -6.24 13.96 -9.21
C ALA A 14 -6.83 13.74 -10.63
N ARG A 15 -6.16 12.94 -11.46
CA ARG A 15 -6.59 12.54 -12.80
C ARG A 15 -5.87 11.30 -13.29
N ARG A 16 -6.34 10.68 -14.36
CA ARG A 16 -5.76 9.43 -14.87
C ARG A 16 -4.34 9.55 -15.44
N TYR A 17 -4.03 10.62 -16.18
CA TYR A 17 -2.78 10.76 -16.94
C TYR A 17 -2.01 12.03 -16.59
N LEU A 18 -0.68 12.01 -16.79
CA LEU A 18 0.22 13.16 -16.61
C LEU A 18 -0.01 13.88 -15.26
N VAL A 19 -0.05 13.09 -14.18
CA VAL A 19 -0.31 13.59 -12.82
C VAL A 19 0.75 13.08 -11.85
N ILE A 20 1.12 13.95 -10.92
CA ILE A 20 1.97 13.61 -9.78
C ILE A 20 1.10 12.93 -8.71
N SER A 21 1.64 11.90 -8.08
CA SER A 21 0.94 11.14 -7.05
C SER A 21 0.54 12.03 -5.87
N ILE A 22 -0.74 11.98 -5.50
CA ILE A 22 -1.19 12.42 -4.17
C ILE A 22 -0.65 11.43 -3.13
N ALA A 23 -0.77 10.14 -3.42
CA ALA A 23 -0.18 9.06 -2.65
C ALA A 23 0.14 7.90 -3.61
N MET A 24 1.14 7.08 -3.28
CA MET A 24 1.44 5.86 -4.03
C MET A 24 2.02 4.80 -3.09
N ALA A 25 1.71 3.54 -3.36
CA ALA A 25 2.20 2.39 -2.60
C ALA A 25 2.76 1.31 -3.52
N ALA A 26 3.85 0.70 -3.06
CA ALA A 26 4.39 -0.53 -3.63
C ALA A 26 4.34 -1.63 -2.57
N ALA A 27 3.91 -2.82 -2.96
CA ALA A 27 3.93 -3.99 -2.11
C ALA A 27 4.61 -5.14 -2.84
N ARG A 28 5.34 -5.97 -2.08
CA ARG A 28 5.93 -7.21 -2.56
C ARG A 28 5.76 -8.28 -1.50
N LEU A 29 5.19 -9.42 -1.89
CA LEU A 29 4.90 -10.53 -1.00
C LEU A 29 5.50 -11.82 -1.54
N THR A 30 6.02 -12.67 -0.66
CA THR A 30 6.13 -14.11 -0.94
C THR A 30 4.93 -14.79 -0.29
N VAL A 31 4.24 -15.65 -1.04
CA VAL A 31 3.10 -16.42 -0.54
C VAL A 31 3.41 -17.89 -0.73
N GLU A 32 3.30 -18.66 0.35
CA GLU A 32 3.55 -20.11 0.37
C GLU A 32 2.37 -20.79 1.05
N GLY A 33 1.72 -21.74 0.37
CA GLY A 33 0.53 -22.43 0.91
C GLY A 33 -0.64 -21.50 1.27
N GLY A 34 -0.77 -20.35 0.60
CA GLY A 34 -1.80 -19.34 0.90
C GLY A 34 -1.49 -18.46 2.11
N ILE A 35 -0.28 -18.54 2.67
CA ILE A 35 0.19 -17.74 3.81
C ILE A 35 1.26 -16.75 3.35
N VAL A 36 1.21 -15.52 3.85
CA VAL A 36 2.22 -14.50 3.59
C VAL A 36 3.52 -14.85 4.34
N GLY A 37 4.60 -15.06 3.61
CA GLY A 37 5.96 -15.22 4.13
C GLY A 37 6.63 -13.87 4.37
N ASN A 38 7.34 -13.35 3.36
CA ASN A 38 8.01 -12.06 3.42
C ASN A 38 7.13 -10.97 2.82
N ALA A 39 6.91 -9.88 3.56
CA ALA A 39 6.31 -8.66 3.06
C ALA A 39 7.32 -7.52 2.98
N ALA A 40 7.26 -6.73 1.90
CA ALA A 40 7.88 -5.43 1.78
C ALA A 40 6.82 -4.42 1.29
N VAL A 41 6.59 -3.36 2.06
CA VAL A 41 5.55 -2.36 1.77
C VAL A 41 6.15 -0.97 1.89
N ALA A 42 6.00 -0.14 0.87
CA ALA A 42 6.51 1.22 0.87
C ALA A 42 5.48 2.21 0.34
N VAL A 43 5.46 3.41 0.91
CA VAL A 43 4.60 4.52 0.51
C VAL A 43 5.44 5.73 0.12
N GLY A 44 5.05 6.38 -0.98
CA GLY A 44 5.60 7.66 -1.43
C GLY A 44 4.56 8.77 -1.41
N SER A 45 5.02 10.03 -1.47
CA SER A 45 4.19 11.25 -1.39
C SER A 45 3.50 11.51 -0.04
N CYS A 46 3.76 10.67 0.97
CA CYS A 46 3.24 10.84 2.33
C CYS A 46 4.33 11.04 3.40
N SER A 47 5.56 11.37 2.97
CA SER A 47 6.73 11.76 3.78
C SER A 47 7.73 12.49 2.89
N VAL A 48 8.77 13.12 3.49
CA VAL A 48 9.86 13.80 2.75
C VAL A 48 10.55 12.87 1.73
N VAL A 49 10.67 11.59 2.08
CA VAL A 49 11.15 10.52 1.20
C VAL A 49 10.17 9.37 1.23
N ALA A 50 10.22 8.47 0.23
CA ALA A 50 9.46 7.23 0.30
C ALA A 50 9.88 6.43 1.55
N LYS A 51 8.90 5.89 2.26
CA LYS A 51 9.11 5.16 3.52
C LYS A 51 8.62 3.74 3.40
N ARG A 52 9.46 2.82 3.88
CA ARG A 52 9.08 1.43 4.10
C ARG A 52 8.29 1.35 5.42
N LEU A 53 7.16 0.65 5.41
CA LEU A 53 6.22 0.59 6.53
C LEU A 53 6.44 -0.69 7.33
N LEU A 54 7.35 -0.66 8.29
CA LEU A 54 7.80 -1.86 9.00
C LEU A 54 6.70 -2.45 9.89
N GLY A 55 5.87 -1.58 10.50
CA GLY A 55 4.71 -2.00 11.29
C GLY A 55 3.69 -2.77 10.45
N VAL A 56 3.41 -2.30 9.24
CA VAL A 56 2.53 -2.98 8.28
C VAL A 56 3.12 -4.30 7.84
N GLU A 57 4.41 -4.34 7.49
CA GLU A 57 5.06 -5.58 7.08
C GLU A 57 5.02 -6.63 8.18
N ALA A 58 5.27 -6.26 9.44
CA ALA A 58 5.18 -7.17 10.56
C ALA A 58 3.77 -7.71 10.75
N ALA A 59 2.75 -6.86 10.63
CA ALA A 59 1.35 -7.25 10.76
C ALA A 59 0.90 -8.24 9.67
N LEU A 60 1.54 -8.24 8.49
CA LEU A 60 1.16 -9.11 7.37
C LEU A 60 1.80 -10.50 7.41
N ARG A 61 2.99 -10.66 8.02
CA ARG A 61 3.69 -11.96 8.00
C ARG A 61 2.91 -13.02 8.78
N GLY A 62 2.79 -14.20 8.19
CA GLY A 62 2.06 -15.34 8.77
C GLY A 62 0.54 -15.27 8.61
N LEU A 63 -0.01 -14.21 8.02
CA LEU A 63 -1.44 -14.13 7.76
C LEU A 63 -1.84 -14.90 6.49
N PRO A 64 -3.07 -15.46 6.46
CA PRO A 64 -3.64 -16.02 5.25
C PRO A 64 -3.93 -14.93 4.22
N VAL A 65 -3.86 -15.29 2.93
CA VAL A 65 -4.26 -14.42 1.81
C VAL A 65 -5.78 -14.40 1.69
N ASP A 66 -6.41 -13.63 2.57
CA ASP A 66 -7.85 -13.36 2.58
C ASP A 66 -8.15 -11.97 3.17
N HIS A 67 -9.39 -11.76 3.61
CA HIS A 67 -9.84 -10.52 4.26
C HIS A 67 -9.01 -10.09 5.49
N ALA A 68 -8.29 -11.00 6.14
CA ALA A 68 -7.43 -10.69 7.28
C ALA A 68 -6.30 -9.71 6.92
N LEU A 69 -5.80 -9.74 5.68
CA LEU A 69 -4.76 -8.82 5.21
C LEU A 69 -5.22 -7.37 5.30
N ALA A 70 -6.45 -7.08 4.86
CA ALA A 70 -7.00 -5.74 4.90
C ALA A 70 -7.17 -5.26 6.35
N THR A 71 -7.76 -6.09 7.22
CA THR A 71 -7.94 -5.77 8.65
C THR A 71 -6.62 -5.49 9.35
N ALA A 72 -5.58 -6.30 9.07
CA ALA A 72 -4.25 -6.12 9.63
C ALA A 72 -3.63 -4.79 9.19
N ILE A 73 -3.73 -4.44 7.92
CA ILE A 73 -3.25 -3.14 7.40
C ILE A 73 -4.03 -1.99 8.02
N GLN A 74 -5.35 -2.10 8.17
CA GLN A 74 -6.18 -1.04 8.76
C GLN A 74 -5.80 -0.76 10.22
N SER A 75 -5.40 -1.79 10.97
CA SER A 75 -5.01 -1.68 12.37
C SER A 75 -3.52 -1.35 12.57
N ALA A 76 -2.68 -1.58 11.55
CA ALA A 76 -1.25 -1.39 11.67
C ALA A 76 -0.86 0.10 11.79
N PRO A 77 0.12 0.44 12.66
CA PRO A 77 0.67 1.78 12.72
C PRO A 77 1.47 2.10 11.44
N MET A 78 1.34 3.34 10.96
CA MET A 78 2.11 3.88 9.83
C MET A 78 2.90 5.12 10.30
N VAL A 79 3.64 4.98 11.40
CA VAL A 79 4.34 6.09 12.08
C VAL A 79 5.45 6.72 11.23
N GLU A 80 5.89 6.05 10.18
CA GLU A 80 6.87 6.56 9.23
C GLU A 80 6.30 7.63 8.32
N LEU A 81 4.97 7.76 8.23
CA LEU A 81 4.27 8.74 7.41
C LEU A 81 4.10 10.07 8.15
N SER A 82 4.50 11.15 7.48
CA SER A 82 4.37 12.52 7.97
C SER A 82 4.01 13.45 6.78
N PRO A 83 2.81 13.31 6.19
CA PRO A 83 2.45 14.08 5.00
C PRO A 83 2.23 15.55 5.34
N ILE A 84 2.54 16.40 4.36
CA ILE A 84 2.13 17.80 4.35
C ILE A 84 0.87 17.95 3.52
N GLY A 85 0.08 18.98 3.82
CA GLY A 85 -1.01 19.42 2.93
C GLY A 85 -0.47 20.32 1.81
N ASP A 86 -1.06 20.23 0.62
CA ASP A 86 -0.84 21.16 -0.48
C ASP A 86 -2.04 21.20 -1.45
N VAL A 87 -1.87 21.87 -2.60
CA VAL A 87 -2.90 21.99 -3.65
C VAL A 87 -3.39 20.66 -4.23
N ARG A 88 -2.69 19.55 -3.99
CA ARG A 88 -3.06 18.21 -4.47
C ARG A 88 -3.87 17.44 -3.44
N GLY A 89 -3.84 17.85 -2.16
CA GLY A 89 -4.61 17.23 -1.08
C GLY A 89 -4.09 17.58 0.31
N SER A 90 -4.97 17.51 1.31
CA SER A 90 -4.62 17.74 2.71
C SER A 90 -3.71 16.63 3.27
N ALA A 91 -3.02 16.91 4.38
CA ALA A 91 -2.21 15.92 5.08
C ALA A 91 -3.06 14.72 5.55
N GLU A 92 -4.24 14.99 6.11
CA GLU A 92 -5.21 13.99 6.56
C GLU A 92 -5.67 13.09 5.41
N TYR A 93 -6.08 13.69 4.28
CA TYR A 93 -6.48 12.93 3.10
C TYR A 93 -5.36 12.03 2.59
N ARG A 94 -4.10 12.49 2.63
CA ARG A 94 -2.94 11.69 2.24
C ARG A 94 -2.69 10.50 3.17
N LEU A 95 -2.95 10.63 4.47
CA LEU A 95 -2.86 9.52 5.43
C LEU A 95 -3.93 8.47 5.15
N ASP A 96 -5.19 8.90 5.00
CA ASP A 96 -6.31 8.00 4.73
C ASP A 96 -6.12 7.30 3.38
N ALA A 97 -5.75 8.06 2.35
CA ALA A 97 -5.46 7.53 1.02
C ALA A 97 -4.29 6.54 1.05
N ALA A 98 -3.21 6.82 1.79
CA ALA A 98 -2.07 5.92 1.92
C ALA A 98 -2.49 4.55 2.46
N ARG A 99 -3.35 4.53 3.48
CA ARG A 99 -3.84 3.28 4.06
C ARG A 99 -4.63 2.45 3.06
N GLU A 100 -5.56 3.09 2.35
CA GLU A 100 -6.37 2.44 1.32
C GLU A 100 -5.52 1.89 0.15
N ILE A 101 -4.57 2.68 -0.38
CA ILE A 101 -3.74 2.20 -1.49
C ILE A 101 -2.75 1.11 -1.07
N VAL A 102 -2.33 1.07 0.21
CA VAL A 102 -1.54 -0.05 0.75
C VAL A 102 -2.37 -1.33 0.77
N VAL A 103 -3.64 -1.27 1.22
CA VAL A 103 -4.55 -2.43 1.13
C VAL A 103 -4.65 -2.92 -0.32
N ARG A 104 -4.90 -2.03 -1.28
CA ARG A 104 -5.01 -2.38 -2.70
C ARG A 104 -3.71 -3.00 -3.24
N ALA A 105 -2.57 -2.40 -2.93
CA ALA A 105 -1.27 -2.90 -3.41
C ALA A 105 -0.94 -4.28 -2.81
N VAL A 106 -1.22 -4.50 -1.53
CA VAL A 106 -0.99 -5.81 -0.89
C VAL A 106 -1.91 -6.87 -1.48
N LEU A 107 -3.20 -6.58 -1.63
CA LEU A 107 -4.17 -7.52 -2.19
C LEU A 107 -3.84 -7.87 -3.66
N ASP A 108 -3.44 -6.88 -4.47
CA ASP A 108 -2.98 -7.12 -5.85
C ASP A 108 -1.70 -7.97 -5.88
N ALA A 109 -0.70 -7.65 -5.04
CA ALA A 109 0.52 -8.46 -4.92
C ALA A 109 0.27 -9.88 -4.41
N ALA A 110 -0.82 -10.10 -3.66
CA ALA A 110 -1.24 -11.41 -3.18
C ALA A 110 -2.07 -12.20 -4.22
N GLY A 111 -2.33 -11.62 -5.40
CA GLY A 111 -3.18 -12.23 -6.44
C GLY A 111 -4.68 -12.15 -6.13
N HIS A 112 -5.08 -11.32 -5.16
CA HIS A 112 -6.46 -11.18 -4.70
C HIS A 112 -7.03 -9.82 -5.14
N MET A 113 -7.31 -9.66 -6.43
CA MET A 113 -7.83 -8.40 -6.98
C MET A 113 -9.35 -8.26 -6.75
N PRO A 114 -9.83 -7.16 -6.13
CA PRO A 114 -11.22 -6.72 -6.32
C PRO A 114 -11.42 -6.25 -7.76
N THR A 115 -12.52 -6.64 -8.40
CA THR A 115 -12.81 -6.52 -9.84
C THR A 115 -12.94 -5.09 -10.40
N ALA A 116 -12.83 -4.04 -9.58
CA ALA A 116 -13.00 -2.65 -10.03
C ALA A 116 -11.73 -1.82 -9.83
N ARG A 117 -10.93 -1.65 -10.88
CA ARG A 117 -9.95 -0.56 -10.93
C ARG A 117 -10.70 0.75 -11.19
N VAL A 118 -11.10 1.45 -10.13
CA VAL A 118 -11.48 2.86 -10.27
C VAL A 118 -10.19 3.63 -10.50
N ALA A 119 -9.86 3.86 -11.77
CA ALA A 119 -8.87 4.85 -12.14
C ALA A 119 -9.34 6.19 -11.55
N ALA A 120 -8.48 6.87 -10.81
CA ALA A 120 -8.78 8.22 -10.37
C ALA A 120 -9.16 9.06 -11.61
N ALA A 121 -10.38 9.59 -11.61
CA ALA A 121 -10.95 10.39 -12.69
C ALA A 121 -10.06 11.60 -12.95
#